data_AF-F7W8Y2-F1
#
_entry.id   AF-F7W8Y2-F1
#
_cell.length_a   1.000
_cell.length_b   1.000
_cell.length_c   1.000
_cell.angle_alpha   90.00
_cell.angle_beta   90.00
_cell.angle_gamma   90.00
#
_symmetry.space_group_name_H-M   'P 1'
#
loop_
_entity.id
_entity.type
_entity.pdbx_description
1 polymer ?
#
loop_
_entity_poly.entity_id
_entity_poly.type
_entity_poly.pdbx_seq_one_letter_code
_entity_poly.pdbx_strand_id
1 'polypeptide(L)'
;MLRPALFGILSLTSSTIVAAQTLAPWEIIQVDTYSPSGRPGSSTVSYIKTTINDPNSASNATANCNIEWDGLTNGETPYNTALECTPVEDGTWEFEVLRADPDSERPSISNSSFASRA
;
A
#
# COMPACT_ATOMS: atom_id res chain seq x y z
N MET A 1 46.41 56.90 15.50
CA MET A 1 46.28 55.56 14.87
C MET A 1 45.37 54.73 15.76
N LEU A 2 44.10 54.54 15.41
CA LEU A 2 43.13 53.74 16.19
C LEU A 2 42.65 52.59 15.30
N ARG A 3 42.97 51.35 15.68
CA ARG A 3 42.47 50.14 15.01
C ARG A 3 41.21 49.66 15.74
N PRO A 4 40.05 49.54 15.09
CA PRO A 4 38.93 48.80 15.66
C PRO A 4 39.19 47.29 15.50
N ALA A 5 39.08 46.55 16.60
CA ALA A 5 39.17 45.10 16.62
C ALA A 5 37.89 44.48 16.06
N LEU A 6 38.06 43.55 15.12
CA LEU A 6 37.00 42.76 14.50
C LEU A 6 36.48 41.74 15.53
N PHE A 7 35.23 41.86 15.98
CA PHE A 7 34.57 40.82 16.77
C PHE A 7 33.90 39.81 15.82
N GLY A 8 34.50 38.64 15.67
CA GLY A 8 33.92 37.52 14.94
C GLY A 8 32.94 36.74 15.84
N ILE A 9 31.67 36.72 15.48
CA ILE A 9 30.63 35.95 16.18
C ILE A 9 30.65 34.53 15.61
N LEU A 10 31.09 33.56 16.41
CA LEU A 10 31.03 32.14 16.09
C LEU A 10 29.61 31.64 16.40
N SER A 11 28.77 31.45 15.38
CA SER A 11 27.42 30.91 15.56
C SER A 11 27.50 29.38 15.59
N LEU A 12 27.39 28.77 16.78
CA LEU A 12 27.26 27.32 16.91
C LEU A 12 25.84 26.90 16.54
N THR A 13 25.69 26.27 15.38
CA THR A 13 24.44 25.57 15.03
C THR A 13 24.45 24.21 15.73
N SER A 14 23.64 24.07 16.78
CA SER A 14 23.39 22.77 17.41
C SER A 14 22.62 21.87 16.45
N SER A 15 23.24 20.79 15.99
CA SER A 15 22.54 19.72 15.27
C SER A 15 21.88 18.79 16.27
N THR A 16 20.55 18.67 16.22
CA THR A 16 19.82 17.63 16.95
C THR A 16 20.00 16.29 16.22
N ILE A 17 20.52 15.29 16.93
CA ILE A 17 20.53 13.90 16.44
C ILE A 17 19.12 13.36 16.65
N VAL A 18 18.39 13.14 15.56
CA VAL A 18 17.11 12.42 15.59
C VAL A 18 17.42 10.94 15.68
N ALA A 19 16.93 10.27 16.73
CA ALA A 19 17.00 8.82 16.82
C ALA A 19 16.20 8.19 15.67
N ALA A 20 16.77 7.19 14.99
CA ALA A 20 16.05 6.44 13.96
C ALA A 20 14.87 5.70 14.61
N GLN A 21 13.64 6.01 14.17
CA GLN A 21 12.46 5.27 14.58
C GLN A 21 12.43 3.91 13.86
N THR A 22 12.25 2.84 14.62
CA THR A 22 12.01 1.50 14.06
C THR A 22 10.54 1.39 13.69
N LEU A 23 10.23 1.51 12.40
CA LEU A 23 8.88 1.33 11.88
C LEU A 23 8.50 -0.16 11.89
N ALA A 24 7.28 -0.45 12.30
CA ALA A 24 6.67 -1.76 12.15
C ALA A 24 6.25 -1.98 10.67
N PRO A 25 6.23 -3.22 10.17
CA PRO A 25 5.72 -3.49 8.82
C PRO A 25 4.23 -3.13 8.71
N TRP A 26 3.84 -2.50 7.60
CA TRP A 26 2.44 -2.44 7.18
C TRP A 26 2.01 -3.81 6.64
N GLU A 27 0.71 -4.10 6.70
CA GLU A 27 0.18 -5.42 6.32
C GLU A 27 -1.09 -5.29 5.47
N ILE A 28 -1.30 -6.25 4.57
CA ILE A 28 -2.60 -6.49 3.95
C ILE A 28 -3.37 -7.46 4.85
N ILE A 29 -4.45 -6.99 5.45
CA ILE A 29 -5.24 -7.77 6.42
C ILE A 29 -6.44 -8.46 5.79
N GLN A 30 -6.83 -8.05 4.57
CA GLN A 30 -7.91 -8.68 3.82
C GLN A 30 -7.68 -8.53 2.31
N VAL A 31 -7.95 -9.59 1.56
CA VAL A 31 -8.02 -9.59 0.10
C VAL A 31 -9.31 -10.29 -0.31
N ASP A 32 -10.12 -9.64 -1.14
CA ASP A 32 -11.32 -10.19 -1.77
C ASP A 32 -11.24 -10.01 -3.29
N THR A 33 -11.59 -11.05 -4.02
CA THR A 33 -11.44 -11.10 -5.48
C THR A 33 -12.63 -11.78 -6.12
N TYR A 34 -13.06 -11.26 -7.25
CA TYR A 34 -14.10 -11.88 -8.05
C TYR A 34 -13.75 -11.85 -9.53
N SER A 35 -13.99 -12.99 -10.18
CA SER A 35 -13.87 -13.14 -11.62
C SER A 35 -15.16 -13.76 -12.16
N PRO A 36 -15.91 -13.03 -13.00
CA PRO A 36 -17.19 -13.50 -13.52
C PRO A 36 -17.04 -14.67 -14.50
N SER A 37 -18.05 -15.52 -14.52
CA SER A 37 -18.05 -16.74 -15.35
C SER A 37 -18.26 -16.50 -16.85
N GLY A 38 -18.73 -15.31 -17.23
CA GLY A 38 -19.15 -14.97 -18.60
C GLY A 38 -20.42 -15.65 -19.10
N ARG A 39 -21.16 -16.36 -18.24
CA ARG A 39 -22.47 -16.92 -18.61
C ARG A 39 -23.51 -15.80 -18.72
N PRO A 40 -24.47 -15.91 -19.67
CA PRO A 40 -25.59 -14.98 -19.77
C PRO A 40 -26.32 -14.82 -18.43
N GLY A 41 -26.55 -13.57 -18.02
CA GLY A 41 -27.18 -13.22 -16.75
C GLY A 41 -26.23 -13.09 -15.54
N SER A 42 -24.93 -13.36 -15.70
CA SER A 42 -23.92 -13.07 -14.67
C SER A 42 -23.44 -11.61 -14.76
N SER A 43 -22.85 -11.09 -13.66
CA SER A 43 -22.06 -9.85 -13.72
C SER A 43 -20.94 -9.98 -14.76
N THR A 44 -20.57 -8.87 -15.40
CA THR A 44 -19.39 -8.77 -16.29
C THR A 44 -18.19 -8.16 -15.58
N VAL A 45 -18.41 -7.59 -14.41
CA VAL A 45 -17.41 -6.85 -13.64
C VAL A 45 -16.58 -7.80 -12.80
N SER A 46 -15.26 -7.73 -12.97
CA SER A 46 -14.26 -8.34 -12.09
C SER A 46 -13.83 -7.32 -11.04
N TYR A 47 -13.36 -7.78 -9.87
CA TYR A 47 -12.79 -6.87 -8.87
C TYR A 47 -11.66 -7.49 -8.05
N ILE A 48 -10.82 -6.61 -7.50
CA ILE A 48 -9.90 -6.88 -6.38
C ILE A 48 -10.15 -5.80 -5.33
N LYS A 49 -10.40 -6.22 -4.10
CA LYS A 49 -10.57 -5.38 -2.92
C LYS A 49 -9.53 -5.78 -1.90
N THR A 50 -8.77 -4.82 -1.38
CA THR A 50 -7.77 -5.07 -0.36
C THR A 50 -7.86 -4.06 0.77
N THR A 51 -7.51 -4.49 1.97
CA THR A 51 -7.47 -3.64 3.15
C THR A 51 -6.05 -3.64 3.71
N ILE A 52 -5.45 -2.45 3.78
CA ILE A 52 -4.10 -2.21 4.31
C ILE A 52 -4.23 -1.69 5.74
N ASN A 53 -3.41 -2.21 6.65
CA ASN A 53 -3.24 -1.72 8.01
C ASN A 53 -1.83 -1.16 8.18
N ASP A 54 -1.72 0.11 8.59
CA ASP A 54 -0.45 0.74 8.92
C ASP A 54 -0.35 1.00 10.43
N PRO A 55 0.42 0.18 11.17
CA PRO A 55 0.59 0.34 12.62
C PRO A 55 1.48 1.53 13.01
N ASN A 56 2.08 2.24 12.04
CA ASN A 56 2.95 3.38 12.30
C ASN A 56 2.22 4.73 12.32
N SER A 57 0.98 4.75 11.82
CA SER A 57 0.11 5.92 11.89
C SER A 57 -0.34 6.19 13.32
N ALA A 58 -0.71 7.43 13.63
CA ALA A 58 -1.11 7.83 14.99
C ALA A 58 -2.32 7.04 15.54
N SER A 59 -3.14 6.47 14.65
CA SER A 59 -4.41 5.81 14.96
C SER A 59 -4.52 4.35 14.48
N ASN A 60 -3.43 3.71 14.04
CA ASN A 60 -3.47 2.41 13.35
C ASN A 60 -4.45 2.42 12.17
N ALA A 61 -4.22 3.36 11.26
CA ALA A 61 -4.97 3.64 10.06
C ALA A 61 -5.19 2.38 9.21
N THR A 62 -6.43 2.26 8.74
CA THR A 62 -6.85 1.22 7.82
C THR A 62 -7.31 1.86 6.52
N ALA A 63 -6.68 1.49 5.41
CA ALA A 63 -7.03 1.98 4.08
C ALA A 63 -7.68 0.86 3.25
N ASN A 64 -8.82 1.16 2.62
CA ASN A 64 -9.51 0.24 1.72
C ASN A 64 -9.24 0.64 0.28
N CYS A 65 -8.82 -0.32 -0.52
CA CYS A 65 -8.41 -0.16 -1.91
C CYS A 65 -9.30 -1.05 -2.78
N ASN A 66 -9.85 -0.50 -3.87
CA ASN A 66 -10.75 -1.24 -4.76
C ASN A 66 -10.41 -0.95 -6.23
N ILE A 67 -10.38 -2.00 -7.04
CA ILE A 67 -10.33 -1.91 -8.50
C ILE A 67 -11.39 -2.82 -9.08
N GLU A 68 -12.13 -2.29 -10.04
CA GLU A 68 -13.14 -3.01 -10.80
C GLU A 68 -12.87 -2.80 -12.29
N TRP A 69 -13.10 -3.85 -13.10
CA TRP A 69 -12.89 -3.77 -14.55
C TRP A 69 -13.83 -4.72 -15.30
N ASP A 70 -14.23 -4.34 -16.52
CA ASP A 70 -15.01 -5.19 -17.43
C ASP A 70 -14.11 -5.86 -18.47
N GLY A 71 -13.45 -6.94 -18.04
CA GLY A 71 -12.61 -7.74 -18.90
C GLY A 71 -13.36 -8.60 -19.92
N LEU A 72 -14.64 -8.91 -19.67
CA LEU A 72 -15.42 -9.83 -20.51
C LEU A 72 -16.10 -9.13 -21.69
N THR A 73 -16.57 -7.90 -21.48
CA THR A 73 -17.31 -7.12 -22.50
C THR A 73 -16.38 -6.15 -23.21
N ASN A 74 -15.54 -5.45 -22.45
CA ASN A 74 -14.73 -4.34 -22.97
C ASN A 74 -13.25 -4.71 -23.16
N GLY A 75 -12.83 -5.89 -22.73
CA GLY A 75 -11.42 -6.31 -22.77
C GLY A 75 -10.53 -5.49 -21.83
N GLU A 76 -11.11 -4.87 -20.82
CA GLU A 76 -10.38 -4.07 -19.83
C GLU A 76 -9.47 -4.96 -18.97
N THR A 77 -8.41 -4.36 -18.44
CA THR A 77 -7.48 -5.05 -17.53
C THR A 77 -7.13 -4.15 -16.35
N PRO A 78 -6.88 -4.71 -15.17
CA PRO A 78 -6.57 -3.93 -13.97
C PRO A 78 -5.13 -3.40 -13.93
N TYR A 79 -4.32 -3.70 -14.95
CA TYR A 79 -2.88 -3.52 -14.87
C TYR A 79 -2.44 -2.09 -15.18
N ASN A 80 -1.26 -1.72 -14.65
CA ASN A 80 -0.54 -0.49 -14.99
C ASN A 80 -1.30 0.81 -14.66
N THR A 81 -2.16 0.76 -13.64
CA THR A 81 -2.95 1.91 -13.17
C THR A 81 -2.86 1.99 -11.66
N ALA A 82 -2.30 3.09 -11.15
CA ALA A 82 -2.32 3.40 -9.74
C ALA A 82 -3.70 3.97 -9.35
N LEU A 83 -4.26 3.48 -8.25
CA LEU A 83 -5.56 3.88 -7.73
C LEU A 83 -5.44 4.31 -6.28
N GLU A 84 -6.10 5.41 -5.97
CA GLU A 84 -6.21 5.91 -4.61
C GLU A 84 -7.13 5.01 -3.77
N CYS A 85 -6.64 4.64 -2.59
CA CYS A 85 -7.43 3.99 -1.55
C CYS A 85 -8.23 5.04 -0.76
N THR A 86 -9.05 4.59 0.19
CA THR A 86 -9.72 5.51 1.12
C THR A 86 -8.68 6.35 1.88
N PRO A 87 -8.88 7.67 2.00
CA PRO A 87 -7.95 8.54 2.72
C PRO A 87 -7.90 8.16 4.20
N VAL A 88 -6.72 8.30 4.79
CA VAL A 88 -6.44 8.13 6.21
C VAL A 88 -5.85 9.42 6.79
N GLU A 89 -5.65 9.47 8.11
CA GLU A 89 -5.17 10.66 8.82
C GLU A 89 -3.84 11.20 8.26
N ASP A 90 -2.93 10.28 7.91
CA ASP A 90 -1.58 10.61 7.44
C ASP A 90 -1.46 10.73 5.90
N GLY A 91 -2.57 10.63 5.16
CA GLY A 91 -2.60 10.80 3.71
C GLY A 91 -3.43 9.75 2.98
N THR A 92 -3.08 9.51 1.71
CA THR A 92 -3.79 8.55 0.84
C THR A 92 -2.80 7.49 0.37
N TRP A 93 -3.18 6.22 0.54
CA TRP A 93 -2.45 5.11 -0.05
C TRP A 93 -2.82 4.97 -1.52
N GLU A 94 -1.85 4.60 -2.34
CA GLU A 94 -2.09 4.18 -3.73
C GLU A 94 -1.77 2.69 -3.87
N PHE A 95 -2.51 2.00 -4.72
CA PHE A 95 -2.21 0.62 -5.08
C PHE A 95 -2.27 0.44 -6.59
N GLU A 96 -1.46 -0.49 -7.09
CA GLU A 96 -1.37 -0.85 -8.49
C GLU A 96 -1.37 -2.36 -8.62
N VAL A 97 -2.13 -2.89 -9.59
CA VAL A 97 -2.09 -4.31 -9.92
C VAL A 97 -1.02 -4.53 -10.99
N LEU A 98 -0.01 -5.31 -10.66
CA LEU A 98 1.05 -5.71 -11.59
C LEU A 98 0.75 -7.07 -12.21
N ARG A 99 1.32 -7.33 -13.39
CA ARG A 99 1.31 -8.69 -13.96
C ARG A 99 2.25 -9.56 -13.15
N ALA A 100 1.80 -10.78 -12.84
CA ALA A 100 2.66 -11.77 -12.22
C ALA A 100 3.86 -12.07 -13.15
N ASP A 101 5.06 -12.01 -12.57
CA ASP A 101 6.27 -12.48 -13.25
C ASP A 101 6.22 -14.02 -13.32
N PRO A 102 6.26 -14.62 -14.53
CA PRO A 102 6.19 -16.08 -14.69
C PRO A 102 7.37 -16.82 -14.03
N ASP A 103 8.49 -16.13 -13.79
CA ASP A 103 9.70 -16.72 -13.20
C ASP A 103 9.81 -16.46 -11.69
N SER A 104 8.82 -15.78 -11.09
CA SER A 104 8.79 -15.52 -9.65
C SER A 104 8.43 -16.78 -8.87
N GLU A 105 9.24 -17.10 -7.85
CA GLU A 105 8.90 -18.15 -6.89
C GLU A 105 7.58 -17.81 -6.22
N ARG A 106 6.53 -18.59 -6.51
CA ARG A 106 5.24 -18.44 -5.83
C ARG A 106 5.47 -18.77 -4.36
N PRO A 107 5.27 -17.83 -3.41
CA PRO A 107 5.41 -18.15 -2.01
C PRO A 107 4.36 -19.21 -1.67
N SER A 108 4.81 -20.45 -1.43
CA SER A 108 3.94 -21.53 -1.00
C SER A 108 3.53 -21.24 0.44
N ILE A 109 2.22 -21.12 0.70
CA ILE A 109 1.69 -21.16 2.07
C ILE A 109 1.87 -22.59 2.58
N SER A 110 3.05 -22.90 3.09
CA SER A 110 3.26 -24.12 3.87
C SER A 110 2.71 -23.86 5.27
N ASN A 111 1.61 -24.53 5.62
CA ASN A 111 0.81 -24.44 6.86
C ASN A 111 -0.32 -23.40 6.90
N SER A 112 -1.42 -23.72 6.23
CA SER A 112 -2.75 -23.44 6.79
C SER A 112 -3.61 -24.70 6.68
N SER A 113 -3.68 -25.48 7.76
CA SER A 113 -4.61 -26.60 7.87
C SER A 113 -6.04 -26.07 7.97
N PHE A 114 -6.75 -26.00 6.85
CA PHE A 114 -8.21 -25.86 6.84
C PHE A 114 -8.82 -27.22 7.18
N ALA A 115 -9.12 -27.45 8.45
CA ALA A 115 -9.98 -28.55 8.85
C ALA A 115 -11.44 -28.13 8.62
N SER A 116 -12.02 -28.47 7.48
CA SER A 116 -13.47 -28.45 7.32
C SER A 116 -14.05 -29.61 8.14
N ARG A 117 -14.68 -29.32 9.28
CA ARG A 117 -15.60 -30.27 9.91
C ARG A 117 -16.93 -30.18 9.17
N ALA A 118 -17.34 -31.32 8.60
CA ALA A 118 -18.70 -31.59 8.14
C ALA A 118 -19.67 -31.68 9.32
#